data_AF-A0AAD4C6H8-F1
#
_entry.id   AF-A0AAD4C6H8-F1
#
_cell.length_a   1.000
_cell.length_b   1.000
_cell.length_c   1.000
_cell.angle_alpha   90.00
_cell.angle_beta   90.00
_cell.angle_gamma   90.00
#
_symmetry.space_group_name_H-M   'P 1'
#
loop_
_entity.id
_entity.type
_entity.pdbx_description
1 polymer ?
#
loop_
_entity_poly.entity_id
_entity_poly.type
_entity_poly.pdbx_seq_one_letter_code
_entity_poly.pdbx_strand_id
1 'polypeptide(L)'
;TDRLIEWCRDNPIKRIKLWGDSTQKANMNGRSKLQMSTHKSVLYAELAEYIFKDDEQFAEWWQQDSKPFVAGTECLFCSLRKKYTEQVKRLGQTGFGLTIEQLQTSAYSSVIGGYL
;
A
#
# COMPACT_ATOMS: atom_id res chain seq x y z
N THR A 1 -10.35 0.72 7.10
CA THR A 1 -8.94 0.30 6.93
C THR A 1 -8.89 -1.12 6.40
N ASP A 2 -9.72 -2.02 6.91
CA ASP A 2 -9.81 -3.43 6.49
C ASP A 2 -9.97 -3.67 4.98
N ARG A 3 -10.84 -2.92 4.29
CA ARG A 3 -11.01 -3.03 2.82
C ARG A 3 -9.72 -2.72 2.04
N LEU A 4 -8.87 -1.83 2.55
CA LEU A 4 -7.58 -1.53 1.92
C LEU A 4 -6.62 -2.72 2.00
N ILE A 5 -6.64 -3.44 3.13
CA ILE A 5 -5.86 -4.67 3.35
C ILE A 5 -6.26 -5.73 2.36
N GLU A 6 -7.57 -5.99 2.31
CA GLU A 6 -8.18 -7.02 1.48
C GLU A 6 -7.81 -6.77 0.03
N TRP A 7 -8.03 -5.54 -0.45
CA TRP A 7 -7.65 -5.18 -1.80
C TRP A 7 -6.14 -5.37 -2.07
N CYS A 8 -5.28 -4.98 -1.11
CA CYS A 8 -3.83 -5.16 -1.24
C CYS A 8 -3.41 -6.64 -1.23
N ARG A 9 -4.15 -7.51 -0.52
CA ARG A 9 -3.95 -8.95 -0.47
C ARG A 9 -4.32 -9.59 -1.80
N ASP A 10 -5.45 -9.18 -2.37
CA ASP A 10 -6.00 -9.73 -3.61
C ASP A 10 -5.27 -9.19 -4.85
N ASN A 11 -4.62 -8.03 -4.74
CA ASN A 11 -3.90 -7.37 -5.83
C ASN A 11 -2.40 -7.19 -5.55
N PRO A 12 -1.61 -8.28 -5.42
CA PRO A 12 -0.21 -8.21 -4.98
C PRO A 12 0.69 -7.39 -5.90
N ILE A 13 0.44 -7.41 -7.22
CA ILE A 13 1.18 -6.62 -8.20
C ILE A 13 0.83 -5.12 -8.07
N LYS A 14 -0.46 -4.79 -7.96
CA LYS A 14 -0.90 -3.40 -7.80
C LYS A 14 -0.44 -2.82 -6.46
N ARG A 15 -0.44 -3.63 -5.39
CA ARG A 15 0.18 -3.29 -4.11
C ARG A 15 1.65 -2.93 -4.29
N ILE A 16 2.45 -3.75 -4.98
CA ILE A 16 3.87 -3.44 -5.23
C ILE A 16 4.02 -2.12 -6.00
N LYS A 17 3.14 -1.85 -6.98
CA LYS A 17 3.13 -0.58 -7.73
C LYS A 17 2.77 0.63 -6.85
N LEU A 18 1.80 0.50 -5.93
CA LEU A 18 1.36 1.55 -5.02
C LEU A 18 2.40 1.90 -3.95
N TRP A 19 2.92 0.89 -3.26
CA TRP A 19 3.84 1.08 -2.13
C TRP A 19 5.30 1.23 -2.58
N GLY A 20 5.59 0.79 -3.81
CA GLY A 20 6.93 0.75 -4.37
C GLY A 20 7.58 -0.61 -4.15
N ASP A 21 8.26 -1.09 -5.17
CA ASP A 21 8.97 -2.35 -5.11
C ASP A 21 10.32 -2.20 -4.39
N SER A 22 10.63 -3.15 -3.51
CA SER A 22 11.93 -3.20 -2.84
C SER A 22 12.95 -3.82 -3.79
N THR A 23 14.05 -3.10 -4.05
CA THR A 23 15.14 -3.60 -4.89
C THR A 23 15.73 -4.90 -4.35
N GLN A 24 15.89 -5.01 -3.04
CA GLN A 24 16.40 -6.22 -2.38
C GLN A 24 15.47 -7.42 -2.61
N LYS A 25 14.15 -7.22 -2.50
CA LYS A 25 13.15 -8.28 -2.71
C LYS A 25 13.00 -8.67 -4.17
N ALA A 26 13.15 -7.72 -5.09
CA ALA A 26 13.18 -8.01 -6.53
C ALA A 26 14.39 -8.89 -6.87
N ASN A 27 15.58 -8.50 -6.39
CA ASN A 27 16.83 -9.24 -6.61
C ASN A 27 16.79 -10.64 -5.99
N MET A 28 16.31 -10.80 -4.75
CA MET A 28 16.14 -12.11 -4.11
C MET A 28 15.23 -13.04 -4.90
N ASN A 29 14.18 -12.50 -5.54
CA ASN A 29 13.25 -13.27 -6.35
C ASN A 29 13.72 -13.45 -7.81
N GLY A 30 14.96 -13.06 -8.14
CA GLY A 30 15.51 -13.16 -9.50
C GLY A 30 14.73 -12.36 -10.55
N ARG A 31 13.95 -11.36 -10.12
CA ARG A 31 13.07 -10.57 -10.99
C ARG A 31 13.52 -9.12 -11.06
N SER A 32 13.26 -8.48 -12.19
CA SER A 32 13.44 -7.03 -12.29
C SER A 32 12.45 -6.30 -11.38
N LYS A 33 12.87 -5.15 -10.89
CA LYS A 33 12.03 -4.26 -10.08
C LYS A 33 10.79 -3.88 -10.88
N LEU A 34 9.61 -4.12 -10.32
CA LEU A 34 8.35 -3.70 -10.88
C LEU A 34 8.27 -2.17 -10.75
N GLN A 35 8.65 -1.49 -11.82
CA GLN A 35 8.43 -0.06 -11.96
C GLN A 35 7.01 0.16 -12.47
N MET A 36 6.39 1.22 -11.98
CA MET A 36 5.03 1.57 -12.35
C MET A 36 5.04 2.25 -13.73
N SER A 37 4.55 1.56 -14.76
CA SER A 37 4.38 2.11 -16.11
C SER A 37 3.04 2.84 -16.30
N THR A 38 2.03 2.49 -15.51
CA THR A 38 0.68 3.07 -15.58
C THR A 38 0.57 4.35 -14.75
N HIS A 39 -0.26 5.30 -15.19
CA HIS A 39 -0.56 6.52 -14.46
C HIS A 39 -1.12 6.18 -13.05
N LYS A 40 -0.46 6.68 -12.00
CA LYS A 40 -0.82 6.46 -10.59
C LYS A 40 -2.29 6.75 -10.28
N SER A 41 -2.85 7.75 -10.95
CA SER A 41 -4.24 8.17 -10.81
C SER A 41 -5.22 7.04 -11.10
N VAL A 42 -4.93 6.15 -12.05
CA VAL A 42 -5.81 5.01 -12.39
C VAL A 42 -5.86 4.01 -11.25
N LEU A 43 -4.71 3.69 -10.64
CA LEU A 43 -4.65 2.78 -9.50
C LEU A 43 -5.35 3.36 -8.27
N TYR A 44 -5.23 4.67 -8.03
CA TYR A 44 -5.96 5.31 -6.95
C TYR A 44 -7.47 5.36 -7.23
N ALA A 45 -7.88 5.51 -8.48
CA ALA A 45 -9.30 5.45 -8.85
C ALA A 45 -9.90 4.06 -8.65
N GLU A 46 -9.23 3.00 -9.11
CA GLU A 46 -9.67 1.61 -8.88
C GLU A 46 -9.77 1.28 -7.38
N LEU A 47 -8.81 1.77 -6.59
CA LEU A 47 -8.80 1.53 -5.16
C LEU A 47 -9.88 2.33 -4.44
N ALA A 48 -10.06 3.60 -4.81
CA ALA A 48 -11.12 4.43 -4.25
C ALA A 48 -12.50 3.83 -4.58
N GLU A 49 -12.68 3.32 -5.80
CA GLU A 49 -13.90 2.59 -6.17
C GLU A 49 -14.11 1.38 -5.24
N TYR A 50 -13.10 0.53 -5.06
CA TYR A 50 -13.22 -0.64 -4.18
C TYR A 50 -13.54 -0.28 -2.71
N ILE A 51 -13.00 0.83 -2.21
CA ILE A 51 -13.22 1.26 -0.82
C ILE A 51 -14.63 1.84 -0.65
N PHE A 52 -15.04 2.75 -1.54
CA PHE A 52 -16.21 3.60 -1.34
C PHE A 52 -17.48 3.14 -2.05
N LYS A 53 -17.39 2.29 -3.07
CA LYS A 53 -18.55 1.90 -3.90
C LYS A 53 -19.58 1.05 -3.15
N ASP A 54 -19.15 0.18 -2.25
CA ASP A 54 -20.04 -0.72 -1.50
C ASP A 54 -20.49 -0.13 -0.15
N ASP A 55 -20.25 1.17 0.07
CA ASP A 55 -20.78 1.89 1.22
C ASP A 55 -21.97 2.73 0.74
N GLU A 56 -23.17 2.43 1.23
CA GLU A 56 -24.43 3.00 0.74
C GLU A 56 -24.43 4.54 0.80
N GLN A 57 -23.76 5.12 1.79
CA GLN A 57 -23.65 6.57 1.93
C GLN A 57 -22.66 7.18 0.94
N PHE A 58 -21.56 6.50 0.64
CA PHE A 58 -20.54 7.01 -0.28
C PHE A 58 -20.82 6.65 -1.74
N ALA A 59 -21.64 5.62 -2.00
CA ALA A 59 -22.00 5.17 -3.34
C ALA A 59 -22.75 6.26 -4.12
N GLU A 60 -23.71 6.94 -3.50
CA GLU A 60 -24.45 8.04 -4.14
C GLU A 60 -23.51 9.21 -4.48
N TRP A 61 -22.63 9.58 -3.56
CA TRP A 61 -21.65 10.66 -3.77
C TRP A 61 -20.60 10.30 -4.82
N TRP A 62 -20.19 9.04 -4.86
CA TRP A 62 -19.27 8.52 -5.86
C TRP A 62 -19.84 8.64 -7.28
N GLN A 63 -21.14 8.37 -7.47
CA GLN A 63 -21.82 8.53 -8.77
C GLN A 63 -21.94 10.01 -9.20
N GLN A 64 -22.02 10.93 -8.25
CA GLN A 64 -22.09 12.37 -8.52
C GLN A 64 -20.72 12.96 -8.89
N ASP A 65 -19.71 12.73 -8.05
CA ASP A 65 -18.33 13.13 -8.33
C ASP A 65 -17.33 12.22 -7.58
N SER A 66 -16.59 11.40 -8.34
CA SER A 66 -15.58 10.50 -7.80
C SER A 66 -14.23 11.18 -7.53
N LYS A 67 -13.97 12.38 -8.08
CA LYS A 67 -12.66 13.04 -7.98
C LYS A 67 -12.18 13.30 -6.55
N PRO A 68 -13.02 13.77 -5.61
CA PRO A 68 -12.60 14.00 -4.23
C PRO A 68 -12.16 12.72 -3.53
N PHE A 69 -12.82 11.59 -3.83
CA PHE A 69 -12.49 10.28 -3.26
C PHE A 69 -11.14 9.76 -3.76
N VAL A 70 -10.87 9.93 -5.06
CA VAL A 70 -9.56 9.58 -5.65
C VAL A 70 -8.44 10.45 -5.03
N ALA A 71 -8.66 11.76 -4.94
CA ALA A 71 -7.70 12.69 -4.33
C ALA A 71 -7.46 12.39 -2.84
N GLY A 72 -8.52 12.09 -2.09
CA GLY A 72 -8.45 11.69 -0.69
C GLY A 72 -7.65 10.39 -0.51
N THR A 73 -7.89 9.40 -1.38
CA THR A 73 -7.14 8.13 -1.40
C THR A 73 -5.66 8.36 -1.68
N GLU A 74 -5.33 9.20 -2.65
CA GLU A 74 -3.94 9.56 -2.96
C GLU A 74 -3.25 10.26 -1.78
N CYS A 75 -3.92 11.20 -1.12
CA CYS A 75 -3.39 11.93 0.04
C CYS A 75 -3.13 10.98 1.23
N LEU A 76 -4.07 10.08 1.50
CA LEU A 76 -3.93 9.03 2.51
C LEU A 76 -2.71 8.16 2.21
N PHE A 77 -2.56 7.69 0.97
CA PHE A 77 -1.42 6.87 0.55
C PHE A 77 -0.09 7.58 0.65
N CYS A 78 -0.02 8.86 0.25
CA CYS A 78 1.18 9.67 0.42
C CYS A 78 1.60 9.74 1.89
N SER A 79 0.63 9.92 2.79
CA SER A 79 0.86 9.98 4.24
C SER A 79 1.29 8.63 4.81
N LEU A 80 0.61 7.55 4.42
CA LEU A 80 0.94 6.19 4.85
C LEU A 80 2.34 5.77 4.37
N ARG A 81 2.68 6.06 3.11
CA ARG A 81 3.99 5.74 2.54
C ARG A 81 5.12 6.48 3.24
N LYS A 82 4.92 7.75 3.61
CA LYS A 82 5.87 8.52 4.42
C LYS A 82 6.10 7.84 5.77
N LYS A 83 5.02 7.57 6.51
CA LYS A 83 5.09 6.88 7.81
C LYS A 83 5.81 5.53 7.70
N TYR A 84 5.44 4.71 6.72
CA TYR A 84 6.09 3.42 6.49
C TYR A 84 7.59 3.57 6.20
N THR A 85 7.96 4.52 5.33
CA THR A 85 9.37 4.76 4.97
C THR A 85 10.18 5.25 6.17
N GLU A 86 9.62 6.15 6.97
CA GLU A 86 10.24 6.62 8.22
C GLU A 86 10.46 5.48 9.20
N GLN A 87 9.47 4.60 9.36
CA GLN A 87 9.59 3.41 10.20
C GLN A 87 10.67 2.45 9.69
N VAL A 88 10.69 2.15 8.39
CA VAL A 88 11.73 1.31 7.78
C VAL A 88 13.12 1.92 7.96
N LYS A 89 13.27 3.24 7.79
CA LYS A 89 14.55 3.94 8.04
C LYS A 89 14.97 3.85 9.49
N ARG A 90 14.04 4.08 10.42
CA ARG A 90 14.29 3.97 11.87
C ARG A 90 14.74 2.56 12.24
N LEU A 91 14.09 1.53 11.70
CA LEU A 91 14.47 0.12 11.89
C LEU A 91 15.84 -0.20 11.28
N GLY A 92 16.17 0.40 10.13
CA GLY A 92 17.49 0.26 9.52
C GLY A 92 18.62 0.91 10.34
N GLN A 93 18.33 2.04 10.99
CA GLN A 93 19.29 2.76 11.85
C GLN A 93 19.60 2.03 13.16
N THR A 94 18.68 1.21 13.68
CA THR A 94 18.93 0.39 14.86
C THR A 94 19.87 -0.79 14.61
N GLY A 95 20.50 -0.89 13.42
CA GLY A 95 21.51 -1.91 13.10
C GLY A 95 20.97 -3.33 13.02
N PHE A 96 19.64 -3.51 13.06
CA PHE A 96 19.06 -4.81 13.37
C PHE A 96 19.14 -5.83 12.24
N GLY A 97 19.51 -5.43 11.01
CA GLY A 97 19.78 -6.37 9.93
C GLY A 97 18.71 -7.44 9.72
N LEU A 98 17.47 -7.19 10.16
CA LEU A 98 16.44 -8.22 10.23
C LEU A 98 16.06 -8.58 8.80
N THR A 99 16.33 -9.82 8.42
CA THR A 99 15.85 -10.34 7.15
C THR A 99 14.32 -10.33 7.14
N ILE A 100 13.72 -10.31 5.95
CA ILE A 100 12.26 -10.31 5.78
C ILE A 100 11.61 -11.46 6.58
N GLU A 101 12.31 -12.59 6.72
CA GLU A 101 11.91 -13.76 7.50
C GLU A 101 11.85 -13.48 9.01
N GLN A 102 12.79 -12.69 9.54
CA GLN A 102 12.79 -12.33 10.97
C GLN A 102 11.71 -11.29 11.30
N LEU A 103 11.35 -10.43 10.34
CA LEU A 103 10.18 -9.54 10.46
C LEU A 103 8.85 -10.30 10.50
N GLN A 104 8.75 -11.43 9.80
CA GLN A 104 7.56 -12.30 9.84
C GLN A 104 7.47 -13.11 11.15
N THR A 105 8.59 -13.33 11.84
CA THR A 105 8.67 -14.19 13.04
C THR A 105 8.74 -13.41 14.35
N SER A 106 9.11 -12.12 14.31
CA SER A 106 9.13 -11.25 15.49
C SER A 106 7.74 -10.73 15.87
N ALA A 107 7.61 -10.18 17.09
CA ALA A 107 6.41 -9.47 17.58
C ALA A 107 5.97 -8.28 16.70
N TYR A 108 6.70 -7.97 15.62
CA TYR A 108 6.38 -6.98 14.61
C TYR A 108 5.57 -7.53 13.41
N SER A 109 5.21 -8.81 13.40
CA SER A 109 4.28 -9.39 12.41
C SER A 109 2.91 -8.67 12.44
N SER A 110 2.53 -8.13 13.60
CA SER A 110 1.34 -7.31 13.83
C SER A 110 1.50 -5.85 13.40
N VAL A 111 2.71 -5.34 13.14
CA VAL A 111 2.89 -3.97 12.66
C VAL A 111 2.51 -3.86 11.18
N ILE A 112 2.71 -4.92 10.40
CA ILE A 112 2.16 -4.98 9.04
C ILE A 112 0.63 -5.17 9.07
N GLY A 113 0.09 -5.87 10.08
CA GLY A 113 -1.35 -5.99 10.34
C GLY A 113 -1.99 -4.84 11.12
N GLY A 114 -1.24 -3.79 11.46
CA GLY A 114 -1.74 -2.58 12.12
C GLY A 114 -1.75 -1.34 11.20
N TYR A 115 -1.32 -1.51 9.94
CA TYR A 115 -1.26 -0.45 8.93
C TYR A 115 -1.73 -0.88 7.54
N LEU A 116 -1.80 -2.18 7.30
CA LEU A 116 -2.90 -2.72 6.53
C LEU A 116 -4.03 -2.79 7.54
#